data_AF-A0A9E2JBK0-F1
#
_entry.id   AF-A0A9E2JBK0-F1
#
_cell.length_a   1.000
_cell.length_b   1.000
_cell.length_c   1.000
_cell.angle_alpha   90.00
_cell.angle_beta   90.00
_cell.angle_gamma   90.00
#
_symmetry.space_group_name_H-M   'P 1'
#
loop_
_entity.id
_entity.type
_entity.pdbx_description
1 polymer ?
#
loop_
_entity_poly.entity_id
_entity_poly.type
_entity_poly.pdbx_seq_one_letter_code
_entity_poly.pdbx_strand_id
1 'polypeptide(L)'
;MSWPTYEGYDLFLTEPDWSSPVVNPFLRDTSVFQGLGKGQAWTQYPETIIGLEMAVTIEGKDEIQDLVDFFDDKRGRYAPFWVPTWQANIVVAGAIGSADTTLTIGSAGYTDWLNSDVVGRYLYIRFPDESHAVRRVVSASSDVVIDLDSAIGADVAESALDYFLVSFLFFVRFDMDDLEIKFHTPNVAEARLVFRGLPFEAPVE
;
A
#
# COMPACT_ATOMS: atom_id res chain seq x y z
N MET A 1 7.65 1.32 -20.03
CA MET A 1 8.49 2.12 -19.13
C MET A 1 9.02 1.23 -17.99
N SER A 2 10.17 1.48 -17.36
CA SER A 2 10.59 0.68 -16.20
C SER A 2 10.00 1.29 -14.92
N TRP A 3 9.14 0.55 -14.24
CA TRP A 3 8.54 0.97 -12.98
C TRP A 3 9.61 1.08 -11.88
N PRO A 4 9.48 2.02 -10.93
CA PRO A 4 10.39 2.10 -9.80
C PRO A 4 10.29 0.83 -8.96
N THR A 5 11.41 0.36 -8.43
CA THR A 5 11.49 -0.89 -7.66
C THR A 5 11.88 -0.64 -6.21
N TYR A 6 11.38 -1.49 -5.33
CA TYR A 6 11.73 -1.55 -3.91
C TYR A 6 11.82 -3.02 -3.48
N GLU A 7 12.92 -3.39 -2.82
CA GLU A 7 13.20 -4.78 -2.39
C GLU A 7 13.06 -5.81 -3.54
N GLY A 8 13.43 -5.42 -4.77
CA GLY A 8 13.35 -6.28 -5.96
C GLY A 8 11.97 -6.42 -6.61
N TYR A 9 10.95 -5.70 -6.11
CA TYR A 9 9.60 -5.69 -6.67
C TYR A 9 9.20 -4.31 -7.18
N ASP A 10 8.33 -4.28 -8.18
CA ASP A 10 7.83 -3.03 -8.73
C ASP A 10 6.89 -2.31 -7.76
N LEU A 11 6.92 -0.98 -7.81
CA LEU A 11 6.01 -0.09 -7.08
C LEU A 11 4.94 0.42 -8.05
N PHE A 12 3.68 0.19 -7.72
CA PHE A 12 2.54 0.76 -8.42
C PHE A 12 2.12 2.07 -7.75
N LEU A 13 2.46 3.19 -8.38
CA LEU A 13 2.30 4.54 -7.83
C LEU A 13 1.22 5.36 -8.54
N THR A 14 0.26 4.71 -9.19
CA THR A 14 -0.90 5.41 -9.77
C THR A 14 -1.80 5.90 -8.65
N GLU A 15 -2.10 7.20 -8.63
CA GLU A 15 -2.97 7.80 -7.63
C GLU A 15 -4.43 7.37 -7.85
N PRO A 16 -5.18 7.01 -6.80
CA PRO A 16 -6.59 6.68 -6.90
C PRO A 16 -7.43 7.90 -7.20
N ASP A 17 -8.55 7.67 -7.87
CA ASP A 17 -9.61 8.67 -8.00
C ASP A 17 -10.40 8.76 -6.69
N TRP A 18 -10.18 9.85 -5.96
CA TRP A 18 -10.83 10.15 -4.68
C TRP A 18 -12.34 10.39 -4.78
N SER A 19 -12.92 10.50 -5.98
CA SER A 19 -14.38 10.48 -6.15
C SER A 19 -15.00 9.14 -5.73
N SER A 20 -14.20 8.07 -5.76
CA SER A 20 -14.54 6.75 -5.23
C SER A 20 -13.69 6.44 -3.99
N PRO A 21 -14.27 5.88 -2.93
CA PRO A 21 -13.50 5.55 -1.74
C PRO A 21 -12.52 4.41 -2.02
N VAL A 22 -11.28 4.56 -1.54
CA VAL A 22 -10.34 3.45 -1.39
C VAL A 22 -10.80 2.57 -0.24
N VAL A 23 -10.99 1.27 -0.49
CA VAL A 23 -11.53 0.31 0.48
C VAL A 23 -10.48 -0.74 0.83
N ASN A 24 -10.29 -1.00 2.12
CA ASN A 24 -9.36 -2.02 2.62
C ASN A 24 -10.16 -3.17 3.28
N PRO A 25 -10.69 -4.13 2.51
CA PRO A 25 -11.43 -5.24 3.10
C PRO A 25 -10.52 -6.17 3.92
N PHE A 26 -11.00 -6.59 5.08
CA PHE A 26 -10.37 -7.63 5.89
C PHE A 26 -10.86 -9.01 5.41
N LEU A 27 -9.95 -9.78 4.81
CA LEU A 27 -10.22 -11.06 4.17
C LEU A 27 -9.66 -12.20 5.02
N ARG A 28 -10.51 -13.16 5.37
CA ARG A 28 -10.08 -14.38 6.03
C ARG A 28 -10.75 -15.59 5.41
N ASP A 29 -9.98 -16.35 4.65
CA ASP A 29 -10.46 -17.59 4.05
C ASP A 29 -10.54 -18.67 5.12
N THR A 30 -11.77 -19.01 5.52
CA THR A 30 -12.05 -20.07 6.50
C THR A 30 -12.92 -21.14 5.88
N SER A 31 -12.48 -22.39 5.91
CA SER A 31 -13.36 -23.53 5.66
C SER A 31 -14.03 -23.93 6.97
N VAL A 32 -15.36 -23.99 6.95
CA VAL A 32 -16.15 -24.38 8.13
C VAL A 32 -16.72 -25.77 7.91
N PHE A 33 -16.32 -26.71 8.74
CA PHE A 33 -16.93 -28.04 8.80
C PHE A 33 -18.03 -28.03 9.87
N GLN A 34 -19.28 -28.04 9.44
CA GLN A 34 -20.43 -28.01 10.34
C GLN A 34 -21.43 -29.13 10.00
N GLY A 35 -21.75 -29.93 11.02
CA GLY A 35 -22.84 -30.90 11.01
C GLY A 35 -23.83 -30.61 12.14
N LEU A 36 -24.50 -31.65 12.67
CA LEU A 36 -25.42 -31.52 13.82
C LEU A 36 -24.72 -31.26 15.17
N GLY A 37 -23.38 -31.24 15.20
CA GLY A 37 -22.56 -31.02 16.39
C GLY A 37 -21.76 -29.71 16.35
N LYS A 38 -20.73 -29.60 17.22
CA LYS A 38 -19.83 -28.43 17.23
C LYS A 38 -19.11 -28.31 15.88
N GLY A 39 -19.22 -27.14 15.26
CA GLY A 39 -18.48 -26.82 14.04
C GLY A 39 -17.00 -26.61 14.32
N GLN A 40 -16.16 -26.92 13.33
CA GLN A 40 -14.74 -26.59 13.33
C GLN A 40 -14.46 -25.69 12.14
N ALA A 41 -13.66 -24.64 12.35
CA ALA A 41 -13.18 -23.77 11.29
C ALA A 41 -11.68 -24.01 11.10
N TRP A 42 -11.26 -24.08 9.85
CA TRP A 42 -9.86 -24.18 9.46
C TRP A 42 -9.50 -23.04 8.51
N THR A 43 -8.31 -22.48 8.64
CA THR A 43 -7.79 -21.46 7.74
C THR A 43 -6.32 -21.74 7.48
N GLN A 44 -5.86 -21.44 6.26
CA GLN A 44 -4.47 -21.60 5.88
C GLN A 44 -3.59 -20.47 6.41
N TYR A 45 -4.18 -19.30 6.68
CA TYR A 45 -3.44 -18.10 7.04
C TYR A 45 -3.43 -17.88 8.56
N PRO A 46 -2.27 -17.57 9.15
CA PRO A 46 -2.16 -17.29 10.59
C PRO A 46 -2.89 -16.00 10.96
N GLU A 47 -2.86 -15.01 10.07
CA GLU A 47 -3.48 -13.69 10.21
C GLU A 47 -4.53 -13.41 9.14
N THR A 48 -5.33 -12.38 9.36
CA THR A 48 -6.28 -11.85 8.38
C THR A 48 -5.51 -11.14 7.26
N ILE A 49 -5.85 -11.45 6.01
CA ILE A 49 -5.29 -10.75 4.85
C ILE A 49 -6.02 -9.43 4.66
N ILE A 50 -5.32 -8.39 4.24
CA ILE A 50 -5.94 -7.13 3.84
C ILE A 50 -6.01 -7.08 2.31
N GLY A 51 -7.21 -6.84 1.78
CA GLY A 51 -7.39 -6.47 0.38
C GLY A 51 -7.30 -4.96 0.23
N LEU A 52 -7.19 -4.51 -1.02
CA LEU A 52 -7.21 -3.10 -1.37
C LEU A 52 -8.01 -2.95 -2.67
N GLU A 53 -9.02 -2.09 -2.65
CA GLU A 53 -9.82 -1.76 -3.81
C GLU A 53 -9.72 -0.26 -4.05
N MET A 54 -9.38 0.12 -5.29
CA MET A 54 -9.35 1.52 -5.70
C MET A 54 -9.85 1.68 -7.14
N ALA A 55 -10.46 2.82 -7.42
CA ALA A 55 -10.67 3.28 -8.79
C ALA A 55 -9.51 4.19 -9.16
N VAL A 56 -9.07 4.14 -10.42
CA VAL A 56 -8.08 5.05 -10.97
C VAL A 56 -8.67 5.73 -12.20
N THR A 57 -8.48 7.05 -12.27
CA THR A 57 -8.82 7.85 -13.45
C THR A 57 -7.51 8.31 -14.07
N ILE A 58 -7.28 7.94 -15.32
CA ILE A 58 -6.02 8.14 -16.03
C ILE A 58 -6.25 9.09 -17.20
N GLU A 59 -5.38 10.08 -17.34
CA GLU A 59 -5.41 11.07 -18.40
C GLU A 59 -4.18 10.93 -19.30
N GLY A 60 -4.40 10.58 -20.56
CA GLY A 60 -3.35 10.40 -21.56
C GLY A 60 -3.29 8.98 -22.06
N LYS A 61 -3.05 8.82 -23.36
CA LYS A 61 -2.98 7.49 -23.99
C LYS A 61 -1.76 6.71 -23.53
N ASP A 62 -0.66 7.39 -23.28
CA ASP A 62 0.59 6.78 -22.86
C ASP A 62 0.45 6.21 -21.44
N GLU A 63 -0.14 6.97 -20.51
CA GLU A 63 -0.40 6.50 -19.15
C GLU A 63 -1.42 5.34 -19.10
N ILE A 64 -2.45 5.38 -19.96
CA ILE A 64 -3.40 4.27 -20.09
C ILE A 64 -2.67 3.01 -20.57
N GLN A 65 -1.76 3.15 -21.53
CA GLN A 65 -0.96 2.03 -22.02
C GLN A 65 0.02 1.53 -20.94
N ASP A 66 0.62 2.42 -20.14
CA ASP A 66 1.49 2.03 -19.03
C ASP A 66 0.73 1.19 -17.98
N LEU A 67 -0.53 1.51 -17.67
CA LEU A 67 -1.36 0.67 -16.80
C LEU A 67 -1.59 -0.73 -17.40
N VAL A 68 -1.91 -0.80 -18.70
CA VAL A 68 -2.11 -2.09 -19.39
C VAL A 68 -0.82 -2.91 -19.39
N ASP A 69 0.31 -2.29 -19.73
CA ASP A 69 1.61 -2.93 -19.75
C ASP A 69 2.01 -3.45 -18.36
N PHE A 70 1.71 -2.69 -17.30
CA PHE A 70 1.93 -3.13 -15.93
C PHE A 70 1.08 -4.35 -15.57
N PHE A 71 -0.21 -4.33 -15.91
CA PHE A 71 -1.10 -5.46 -15.66
C PHE A 71 -0.65 -6.73 -16.39
N ASP A 72 -0.23 -6.58 -17.65
CA ASP A 72 0.25 -7.67 -18.49
C ASP A 72 1.60 -8.23 -17.99
N ASP A 73 2.52 -7.37 -17.54
CA ASP A 73 3.78 -7.81 -16.92
C ASP A 73 3.53 -8.66 -15.67
N LYS A 74 2.57 -8.25 -14.84
CA LYS A 74 2.19 -9.00 -13.64
C LYS A 74 1.35 -10.24 -13.92
N ARG A 75 0.80 -10.35 -15.14
CA ARG A 75 -0.07 -11.45 -15.59
C ARG A 75 -1.25 -11.65 -14.63
N GLY A 76 -1.89 -10.56 -14.24
CA GLY A 76 -2.99 -10.55 -13.27
C GLY A 76 -2.57 -11.12 -11.92
N ARG A 77 -3.11 -12.28 -11.55
CA ARG A 77 -2.92 -12.91 -10.23
C ARG A 77 -1.54 -13.56 -10.00
N TYR A 78 -0.63 -13.53 -10.97
CA TYR A 78 0.60 -14.32 -10.90
C TYR A 78 1.73 -13.63 -10.12
N ALA A 79 2.07 -12.38 -10.47
CA ALA A 79 3.22 -11.70 -9.89
C ALA A 79 2.82 -10.66 -8.82
N PRO A 80 3.55 -10.58 -7.71
CA PRO A 80 3.32 -9.59 -6.68
C PRO A 80 4.07 -8.27 -6.97
N PHE A 81 3.63 -7.22 -6.29
CA PHE A 81 4.18 -5.87 -6.37
C PHE A 81 3.74 -5.07 -5.13
N TRP A 82 4.32 -3.88 -4.97
CA TRP A 82 3.99 -2.98 -3.88
C TRP A 82 2.96 -1.94 -4.32
N VAL A 83 1.97 -1.67 -3.46
CA VAL A 83 0.97 -0.62 -3.68
C VAL A 83 0.79 0.17 -2.38
N PRO A 84 0.84 1.51 -2.42
CA PRO A 84 0.45 2.32 -1.27
C PRO A 84 -1.07 2.36 -1.13
N THR A 85 -1.56 2.41 0.10
CA THR A 85 -2.99 2.60 0.37
C THR A 85 -3.50 3.98 -0.05
N TRP A 86 -2.59 4.94 -0.26
CA TRP A 86 -2.85 6.36 -0.50
C TRP A 86 -3.63 7.08 0.60
N GLN A 87 -3.95 6.39 1.70
CA GLN A 87 -4.64 6.95 2.84
C GLN A 87 -3.63 7.57 3.81
N ALA A 88 -4.00 8.66 4.48
CA ALA A 88 -3.21 9.23 5.56
C ALA A 88 -3.31 8.36 6.83
N ASN A 89 -2.71 7.16 6.77
CA ASN A 89 -2.73 6.19 7.86
C ASN A 89 -1.96 6.70 9.08
N ILE A 90 -0.92 7.49 8.85
CA ILE A 90 -0.07 8.07 9.88
C ILE A 90 -0.06 9.59 9.70
N VAL A 91 -0.36 10.30 10.78
CA VAL A 91 -0.25 11.76 10.84
C VAL A 91 1.07 12.10 11.51
N VAL A 92 1.94 12.83 10.82
CA VAL A 92 3.22 13.28 11.36
C VAL A 92 3.01 14.50 12.26
N ALA A 93 3.66 14.51 13.41
CA ALA A 93 3.47 15.53 14.44
C ALA A 93 4.71 16.41 14.70
N GLY A 94 5.83 16.18 14.00
CA GLY A 94 7.06 16.94 14.16
C GLY A 94 7.77 17.22 12.84
N ALA A 95 8.64 18.23 12.84
CA ALA A 95 9.50 18.51 11.70
C ALA A 95 10.37 17.30 11.33
N ILE A 96 10.70 17.17 10.05
CA ILE A 96 11.55 16.09 9.54
C ILE A 96 12.80 16.70 8.93
N GLY A 97 13.97 16.24 9.37
CA GLY A 97 15.24 16.46 8.69
C GLY A 97 15.53 15.37 7.66
N SER A 98 16.24 15.74 6.60
CA SER A 98 16.64 14.84 5.52
C SER A 98 17.51 13.67 5.98
N ALA A 99 18.29 13.84 7.05
CA ALA A 99 19.11 12.81 7.67
C ALA A 99 18.39 12.00 8.77
N ASP A 100 17.16 12.37 9.11
CA ASP A 100 16.44 11.73 10.21
C ASP A 100 16.03 10.31 9.82
N THR A 101 16.33 9.37 10.71
CA THR A 101 15.89 7.97 10.64
C THR A 101 14.72 7.71 11.58
N THR A 102 14.14 8.74 12.17
CA THR A 102 13.04 8.65 13.13
C THR A 102 11.90 9.55 12.71
N LEU A 103 10.67 9.04 12.76
CA LEU A 103 9.46 9.78 12.46
C LEU A 103 8.65 9.99 13.73
N THR A 104 8.33 11.25 14.05
CA THR A 104 7.44 11.59 15.16
C THR A 104 6.00 11.64 14.65
N ILE A 105 5.15 10.76 15.16
CA ILE A 105 3.77 10.56 14.72
C ILE A 105 2.78 10.98 15.81
N GLY A 106 1.54 11.28 15.41
CA GLY A 106 0.43 11.37 16.35
C GLY A 106 0.19 10.02 17.04
N SER A 107 -0.22 10.05 18.32
CA SER A 107 -0.54 8.84 19.08
C SER A 107 -1.69 8.06 18.39
N ALA A 108 -1.33 7.01 17.65
CA ALA A 108 -2.26 6.23 16.83
C ALA A 108 -2.28 4.73 17.17
N GLY A 109 -1.63 4.32 18.27
CA GLY A 109 -1.50 2.89 18.62
C GLY A 109 -0.67 2.11 17.60
N TYR A 110 0.37 2.75 17.03
CA TYR A 110 1.18 2.19 15.96
C TYR A 110 1.85 0.86 16.34
N THR A 111 2.20 0.70 17.61
CA THR A 111 2.88 -0.48 18.13
C THR A 111 2.09 -1.78 17.92
N ASP A 112 0.76 -1.73 17.93
CA ASP A 112 -0.09 -2.88 17.64
C ASP A 112 0.03 -3.34 16.17
N TRP A 113 0.17 -2.38 15.24
CA TRP A 113 0.29 -2.65 13.81
C TRP A 113 1.64 -3.25 13.46
N LEU A 114 2.73 -2.81 14.11
CA LEU A 114 4.09 -3.32 13.85
C LEU A 114 4.22 -4.83 14.13
N ASN A 115 3.39 -5.37 15.03
CA ASN A 115 3.36 -6.79 15.37
C ASN A 115 2.69 -7.66 14.30
N SER A 116 1.97 -7.08 13.32
CA SER A 116 1.42 -7.85 12.21
C SER A 116 2.51 -8.16 11.18
N ASP A 117 2.43 -9.34 10.57
CA ASP A 117 3.26 -9.72 9.43
C ASP A 117 2.67 -9.25 8.08
N VAL A 118 1.46 -8.67 8.10
CA VAL A 118 0.69 -8.30 6.89
C VAL A 118 0.70 -6.79 6.63
N VAL A 119 0.81 -5.95 7.67
CA VAL A 119 0.71 -4.49 7.57
C VAL A 119 1.59 -3.80 8.61
N GLY A 120 2.01 -2.56 8.32
CA GLY A 120 2.61 -1.66 9.31
C GLY A 120 4.14 -1.72 9.35
N ARG A 121 4.78 -2.50 8.49
CA ARG A 121 6.24 -2.53 8.38
C ARG A 121 6.78 -1.65 7.28
N TYR A 122 6.05 -1.50 6.18
CA TYR A 122 6.48 -0.68 5.05
C TYR A 122 5.60 0.56 4.91
N LEU A 123 6.25 1.70 4.72
CA LEU A 123 5.63 3.02 4.61
C LEU A 123 5.94 3.61 3.25
N TYR A 124 4.90 4.16 2.64
CA TYR A 124 5.00 5.07 1.52
C TYR A 124 4.87 6.49 2.03
N ILE A 125 5.83 7.33 1.65
CA ILE A 125 5.92 8.73 2.06
C ILE A 125 5.86 9.56 0.79
N ARG A 126 4.86 10.42 0.65
CA ARG A 126 4.78 11.44 -0.40
C ARG A 126 5.06 12.81 0.21
N PHE A 127 6.05 13.48 -0.36
CA PHE A 127 6.46 14.81 0.04
C PHE A 127 5.59 15.88 -0.64
N PRO A 128 5.57 17.12 -0.11
CA PRO A 128 4.81 18.22 -0.69
C PRO A 128 5.27 18.62 -2.11
N ASP A 129 6.48 18.24 -2.51
CA ASP A 129 7.03 18.46 -3.85
C ASP A 129 6.70 17.32 -4.84
N GLU A 130 5.78 16.42 -4.46
CA GLU A 130 5.38 15.22 -5.21
C GLU A 130 6.46 14.14 -5.34
N SER A 131 7.65 14.36 -4.78
CA SER A 131 8.62 13.27 -4.63
C SER A 131 8.11 12.25 -3.62
N HIS A 132 8.68 11.05 -3.65
CA HIS A 132 8.29 9.98 -2.74
C HIS A 132 9.50 9.23 -2.18
N ALA A 133 9.31 8.64 -1.00
CA ALA A 133 10.22 7.73 -0.37
C ALA A 133 9.46 6.49 0.12
N VAL A 134 10.12 5.34 0.05
CA VAL A 134 9.64 4.09 0.64
C VAL A 134 10.59 3.69 1.74
N ARG A 135 10.06 3.44 2.94
CA ARG A 135 10.87 3.11 4.12
C ARG A 135 10.30 1.93 4.86
N ARG A 136 11.17 1.14 5.45
CA ARG A 136 10.81 0.05 6.34
C ARG A 136 10.95 0.51 7.78
N VAL A 137 9.95 0.22 8.59
CA VAL A 137 9.99 0.41 10.04
C VAL A 137 10.76 -0.73 10.68
N VAL A 138 11.80 -0.37 11.45
CA VAL A 138 12.65 -1.31 12.18
C VAL A 138 12.11 -1.51 13.59
N SER A 139 11.72 -0.43 14.25
CA SER A 139 11.16 -0.46 15.60
C SER A 139 10.23 0.73 15.83
N ALA A 140 9.36 0.60 16.82
CA ALA A 140 8.63 1.72 17.39
C ALA A 140 9.02 1.81 18.87
N SER A 141 9.86 2.77 19.21
CA SER A 141 10.33 2.97 20.60
C SER A 141 9.22 3.47 21.53
N SER A 142 8.18 4.09 20.96
CA SER A 142 6.94 4.47 21.64
C SER A 142 5.78 4.57 20.62
N ASP A 143 4.55 4.79 21.08
CA ASP A 143 3.39 5.04 20.20
C ASP A 143 3.47 6.35 19.41
N VAL A 144 4.53 7.14 19.62
CA VAL A 144 4.73 8.48 19.07
C VAL A 144 5.99 8.54 18.21
N VAL A 145 6.92 7.59 18.33
CA VAL A 145 8.20 7.62 17.63
C VAL A 145 8.47 6.28 16.95
N ILE A 146 8.67 6.34 15.64
CA ILE A 146 8.97 5.21 14.78
C ILE A 146 10.41 5.34 14.26
N ASP A 147 11.16 4.24 14.31
CA ASP A 147 12.51 4.13 13.77
C ASP A 147 12.48 3.46 12.39
N LEU A 148 13.11 4.09 11.41
CA LEU A 148 13.17 3.65 10.02
C LEU A 148 14.52 2.98 9.71
N ASP A 149 14.53 2.17 8.65
CA ASP A 149 15.71 1.48 8.13
C ASP A 149 16.75 2.43 7.52
N SER A 150 16.28 3.54 6.94
CA SER A 150 17.12 4.53 6.28
C SER A 150 16.55 5.94 6.43
N ALA A 151 17.40 6.95 6.20
CA ALA A 151 17.02 8.35 6.34
C ALA A 151 15.88 8.74 5.39
N ILE A 152 14.98 9.61 5.81
CA ILE A 152 13.79 9.99 5.04
C ILE A 152 14.17 10.65 3.70
N GLY A 153 15.24 11.46 3.69
CA GLY A 153 15.86 11.96 2.46
C GLY A 153 15.38 13.35 2.00
N ALA A 154 14.46 13.98 2.72
CA ALA A 154 14.07 15.37 2.47
C ALA A 154 13.73 16.12 3.77
N ASP A 155 13.97 17.43 3.76
CA ASP A 155 13.62 18.32 4.88
C ASP A 155 12.17 18.79 4.75
N VAL A 156 11.35 18.57 5.80
CA VAL A 156 9.95 19.02 5.85
C VAL A 156 9.74 19.86 7.11
N ALA A 157 9.41 21.13 6.89
CA ALA A 157 9.05 22.05 7.98
C ALA A 157 7.67 21.72 8.56
N GLU A 158 7.45 22.04 9.85
CA GLU A 158 6.16 21.79 10.53
C GLU A 158 4.96 22.40 9.79
N SER A 159 5.15 23.57 9.17
CA SER A 159 4.09 24.25 8.41
C SER A 159 3.68 23.52 7.12
N ALA A 160 4.47 22.54 6.67
CA ALA A 160 4.22 21.78 5.45
C ALA A 160 3.71 20.35 5.72
N LEU A 161 3.54 19.97 6.99
CA LEU A 161 3.07 18.63 7.37
C LEU A 161 1.66 18.32 6.88
N ASP A 162 0.81 19.33 6.67
CA ASP A 162 -0.55 19.15 6.14
C ASP A 162 -0.56 18.60 4.69
N TYR A 163 0.53 18.81 3.94
CA TYR A 163 0.70 18.32 2.57
C TYR A 163 1.54 17.03 2.51
N PHE A 164 1.91 16.50 3.67
CA PHE A 164 2.72 15.29 3.80
C PHE A 164 1.81 14.08 3.97
N LEU A 165 1.93 13.10 3.06
CA LEU A 165 1.13 11.88 3.12
C LEU A 165 2.02 10.71 3.55
N VAL A 166 1.66 10.06 4.65
CA VAL A 166 2.25 8.78 5.06
C VAL A 166 1.17 7.71 5.02
N SER A 167 1.37 6.77 4.11
CA SER A 167 0.49 5.64 3.85
C SER A 167 1.20 4.33 4.15
N PHE A 168 0.43 3.30 4.49
CA PHE A 168 0.99 1.95 4.48
C PHE A 168 1.28 1.52 3.05
N LEU A 169 2.38 0.79 2.88
CA LEU A 169 2.74 0.13 1.64
C LEU A 169 2.43 -1.35 1.78
N PHE A 170 1.49 -1.85 0.97
CA PHE A 170 1.09 -3.24 1.01
C PHE A 170 1.81 -4.04 -0.07
N PHE A 171 2.27 -5.23 0.30
CA PHE A 171 2.74 -6.23 -0.66
C PHE A 171 1.54 -7.02 -1.17
N VAL A 172 1.18 -6.82 -2.43
CA VAL A 172 -0.06 -7.34 -3.00
C VAL A 172 0.17 -8.03 -4.33
N ARG A 173 -0.85 -8.72 -4.81
CA ARG A 173 -1.03 -9.08 -6.21
C ARG A 173 -2.41 -8.59 -6.67
N PHE A 174 -2.63 -8.49 -7.98
CA PHE A 174 -4.00 -8.33 -8.47
C PHE A 174 -4.86 -9.52 -8.02
N ASP A 175 -6.12 -9.25 -7.67
CA ASP A 175 -7.12 -10.29 -7.41
C ASP A 175 -8.13 -10.41 -8.56
N MET A 176 -7.72 -9.97 -9.74
CA MET A 176 -8.47 -9.98 -10.99
C MET A 176 -7.59 -10.56 -12.10
N ASP A 177 -8.23 -11.29 -13.02
CA ASP A 177 -7.57 -11.89 -14.19
C ASP A 177 -7.82 -11.07 -15.48
N ASP A 178 -8.84 -10.22 -15.47
CA ASP A 178 -9.21 -9.35 -16.58
C ASP A 178 -9.21 -7.89 -16.12
N LEU A 179 -8.61 -6.99 -16.90
CA LEU A 179 -8.62 -5.55 -16.67
C LEU A 179 -9.69 -4.89 -17.55
N GLU A 180 -10.73 -4.33 -16.91
CA GLU A 180 -11.75 -3.53 -17.59
C GLU A 180 -11.40 -2.04 -17.52
N ILE A 181 -11.27 -1.42 -18.70
CA ILE A 181 -10.97 0.01 -18.85
C ILE A 181 -12.14 0.69 -19.55
N LYS A 182 -12.76 1.65 -18.87
CA LYS A 182 -13.88 2.45 -19.38
C LYS A 182 -13.38 3.79 -19.91
N PHE A 183 -13.44 3.98 -21.23
CA PHE A 183 -13.08 5.24 -21.87
C PHE A 183 -14.24 6.23 -21.82
N HIS A 184 -14.04 7.36 -21.15
CA HIS A 184 -14.98 8.49 -21.19
C HIS A 184 -14.72 9.38 -22.41
N THR A 185 -13.45 9.56 -22.74
CA THR A 185 -12.98 10.22 -23.97
C THR A 185 -11.78 9.46 -24.54
N PRO A 186 -11.27 9.78 -25.74
CA PRO A 186 -10.09 9.10 -26.28
C PRO A 186 -8.81 9.23 -25.43
N ASN A 187 -8.77 10.17 -24.49
CA ASN A 187 -7.62 10.44 -23.64
C ASN A 187 -7.93 10.27 -22.15
N VAL A 188 -9.17 9.97 -21.75
CA VAL A 188 -9.54 9.84 -20.34
C VAL A 188 -10.25 8.51 -20.14
N ALA A 189 -9.70 7.68 -19.27
CA ALA A 189 -10.23 6.37 -18.94
C ALA A 189 -10.27 6.13 -17.44
N GLU A 190 -11.18 5.26 -17.03
CA GLU A 190 -11.38 4.84 -15.65
C GLU A 190 -11.21 3.33 -15.56
N ALA A 191 -10.52 2.84 -14.54
CA ALA A 191 -10.37 1.43 -14.26
C ALA A 191 -10.57 1.15 -12.76
N ARG A 192 -11.18 0.02 -12.43
CA ARG A 192 -11.29 -0.45 -11.04
C ARG A 192 -10.27 -1.55 -10.81
N LEU A 193 -9.41 -1.35 -9.82
CA LEU A 193 -8.35 -2.27 -9.47
C LEU A 193 -8.66 -2.92 -8.11
N VAL A 194 -8.50 -4.24 -8.06
CA VAL A 194 -8.68 -5.04 -6.85
C VAL A 194 -7.40 -5.79 -6.58
N PHE A 195 -6.89 -5.64 -5.37
CA PHE A 195 -5.65 -6.24 -4.91
C PHE A 195 -5.89 -7.11 -3.69
N ARG A 196 -5.06 -8.13 -3.55
CA ARG A 196 -5.03 -9.02 -2.41
C ARG A 196 -3.65 -9.00 -1.78
N GLY A 197 -3.61 -8.65 -0.49
CA GLY A 197 -2.40 -8.69 0.32
C GLY A 197 -1.82 -10.09 0.42
N LEU A 198 -0.50 -10.14 0.44
CA LEU A 198 0.25 -11.37 0.66
C LEU A 198 0.79 -11.36 2.10
N PRO A 199 0.54 -12.41 2.88
CA PRO A 199 0.83 -12.43 4.31
C PRO A 199 2.32 -12.54 4.65
N PHE A 200 3.18 -12.74 3.64
CA PHE A 200 4.63 -12.69 3.79
C PHE A 200 5.11 -11.53 2.91
N GLU A 201 5.33 -10.39 3.54
CA GLU A 201 5.91 -9.22 2.89
C GLU A 201 7.36 -9.56 2.47
N ALA A 202 7.58 -9.63 1.14
CA ALA A 202 8.81 -10.10 0.47
C ALA A 202 9.12 -11.61 0.61
N PRO A 203 9.70 -12.26 -0.42
CA PRO A 203 10.24 -13.61 -0.30
C PRO A 203 11.39 -13.57 0.71
N VAL A 204 11.43 -14.59 1.55
CA VAL A 204 12.59 -14.86 2.39
C VAL A 204 13.77 -15.08 1.44
N GLU A 205 14.82 -14.25 1.54
CA GLU A 205 16.14 -14.57 0.97
C GLU A 205 16.69 -15.88 1.58
#